data_AF-A0AAV1IS92-F1
#
_entry.id   AF-A0AAV1IS92-F1
#
_cell.length_a   1.000
_cell.length_b   1.000
_cell.length_c   1.000
_cell.angle_alpha   90.00
_cell.angle_beta   90.00
_cell.angle_gamma   90.00
#
_symmetry.space_group_name_H-M   'P 1'
#
loop_
_entity.id
_entity.type
_entity.pdbx_description
1 polymer ?
#
loop_
_entity_poly.entity_id
_entity_poly.type
_entity_poly.pdbx_seq_one_letter_code
_entity_poly.pdbx_strand_id
1 'polypeptide(L)'
;MVTKTVIPDDIKTLKSDVSKLKTDQGSYATKSYVDNKTTWNSYCNVIYDQKALPTTGTIFSGKIHLSNKTGETENAYSEMYTRKNIDGTKDTMTRIVTHNGTKGIFWDFSDLYGGTLIFPGSDGYLKMGNCLMSYGVRGSNALIKFDCTDTLQIKYANHGSTMTLNTQGTAHSGATTSLWGNSTRPVVYEVGADGGAYMFYAQKNTDNTYMLSVNGACHATAFNQHSDRDLKDNIQVIDNATDRIRKMNGYTYTLKENGMPYAGVIAQEALEAIPEVVGSAMKYQDGASGSEGEEGERYYTVDYSGVTGLLVQVARESDDRITVLEEENAELRQRLSAIEATLASK
;
A
#
# COMPACT_ATOMS: atom_id res chain seq x y z
N MET A 1 -50.35 52.49 -17.02
CA MET A 1 -49.44 51.43 -16.51
C MET A 1 -49.37 50.35 -17.57
N VAL A 2 -48.18 50.05 -18.10
CA VAL A 2 -47.99 49.00 -19.11
C VAL A 2 -48.04 47.65 -18.39
N THR A 3 -49.09 46.88 -18.63
CA THR A 3 -49.22 45.50 -18.15
C THR A 3 -48.18 44.63 -18.85
N LYS A 4 -47.13 44.23 -18.11
CA LYS A 4 -46.16 43.24 -18.56
C LYS A 4 -46.91 41.93 -18.82
N THR A 5 -46.92 41.48 -20.08
CA THR A 5 -47.42 40.15 -20.44
C THR A 5 -46.54 39.10 -19.75
N VAL A 6 -47.04 38.53 -18.66
CA VAL A 6 -46.40 37.40 -17.99
C VAL A 6 -46.62 36.20 -18.87
N ILE A 7 -45.59 35.78 -19.61
CA ILE A 7 -45.61 34.50 -20.32
C ILE A 7 -45.59 33.41 -19.24
N PRO A 8 -46.63 32.55 -19.15
CA PRO A 8 -46.66 31.43 -18.24
C PRO A 8 -45.39 30.59 -18.37
N ASP A 9 -44.84 30.11 -17.25
CA ASP A 9 -43.54 29.43 -17.26
C ASP A 9 -43.55 28.15 -18.11
N ASP A 10 -44.70 27.47 -18.20
CA ASP A 10 -44.91 26.33 -19.11
C ASP A 10 -44.61 26.66 -20.58
N ILE A 11 -44.96 27.87 -21.02
CA ILE A 11 -44.72 28.34 -22.39
C ILE A 11 -43.23 28.66 -22.63
N LYS A 12 -42.51 29.10 -21.59
CA LYS A 12 -41.05 29.31 -21.68
C LYS A 12 -40.31 27.97 -21.78
N THR A 13 -40.73 27.00 -20.99
CA THR A 13 -40.18 25.62 -21.01
C THR A 13 -40.38 24.99 -22.40
N LEU A 14 -41.59 25.07 -22.96
CA LEU A 14 -41.87 24.58 -24.31
C LEU A 14 -40.99 25.21 -25.40
N LYS A 15 -40.72 26.52 -25.33
CA LYS A 15 -39.84 27.19 -26.32
C LYS A 15 -38.38 26.75 -26.19
N SER A 16 -37.91 26.53 -24.97
CA SER A 16 -36.58 26.00 -24.69
C SER A 16 -36.43 24.59 -25.27
N ASP A 17 -37.41 23.71 -25.00
CA ASP A 17 -37.40 22.33 -25.46
C ASP A 17 -37.45 22.23 -27.00
N VAL A 18 -38.29 23.04 -27.64
CA VAL A 18 -38.36 23.11 -29.12
C VAL A 18 -37.05 23.61 -29.73
N SER A 19 -36.38 24.56 -29.08
CA SER A 19 -35.07 25.07 -29.55
C SER A 19 -34.00 24.00 -29.43
N LYS A 20 -33.99 23.27 -28.30
CA LYS A 20 -33.09 22.14 -28.06
C LYS A 20 -33.31 21.03 -29.08
N LEU A 21 -34.56 20.64 -29.35
CA LEU A 21 -34.91 19.64 -30.36
C LEU A 21 -34.44 20.03 -31.77
N LYS A 22 -34.51 21.32 -32.16
CA LYS A 22 -33.98 21.78 -33.46
C LYS A 22 -32.46 21.67 -33.53
N THR A 23 -31.75 22.04 -32.46
CA THR A 23 -30.29 21.91 -32.38
C THR A 23 -29.87 20.44 -32.40
N ASP A 24 -30.59 19.59 -31.68
CA ASP A 24 -30.36 18.15 -31.66
C ASP A 24 -30.60 17.55 -33.04
N GLN A 25 -31.73 17.87 -33.69
CA GLN A 25 -32.06 17.40 -35.05
C GLN A 25 -31.00 17.82 -36.08
N GLY A 26 -30.49 19.06 -36.01
CA GLY A 26 -29.38 19.52 -36.85
C GLY A 26 -28.06 18.77 -36.57
N SER A 27 -27.82 18.39 -35.32
CA SER A 27 -26.64 17.60 -34.92
C SER A 27 -26.74 16.13 -35.32
N TYR A 28 -27.95 15.57 -35.41
CA TYR A 28 -28.17 14.22 -35.93
C TYR A 28 -28.10 14.17 -37.45
N ALA A 29 -28.56 15.20 -38.16
CA ALA A 29 -28.53 15.28 -39.62
C ALA A 29 -27.10 15.32 -40.21
N THR A 30 -26.12 15.78 -39.44
CA THR A 30 -24.69 15.83 -39.86
C THR A 30 -23.92 14.53 -39.58
N LYS A 31 -24.47 13.60 -38.79
CA LYS A 31 -23.90 12.26 -38.59
C LYS A 31 -24.51 11.29 -39.60
N SER A 32 -24.07 11.38 -40.85
CA SER A 32 -24.41 10.41 -41.88
C SER A 32 -23.65 9.10 -41.60
N TYR A 33 -24.23 8.23 -40.76
CA TYR A 33 -23.77 6.84 -40.66
C TYR A 33 -24.20 6.12 -41.95
N VAL A 34 -23.26 5.95 -42.88
CA VAL A 34 -23.47 5.09 -44.05
C VAL A 34 -23.24 3.64 -43.60
N ASP A 35 -24.31 2.99 -43.19
CA ASP A 35 -24.29 1.57 -42.85
C ASP A 35 -24.37 0.73 -44.13
N ASN A 36 -23.23 0.19 -44.57
CA ASN A 36 -23.19 -0.77 -45.68
C ASN A 36 -23.44 -2.18 -45.13
N LYS A 37 -24.71 -2.53 -44.92
CA LYS A 37 -25.11 -3.87 -44.44
C LYS A 37 -24.97 -4.89 -45.56
N THR A 38 -23.76 -5.39 -45.78
CA THR A 38 -23.58 -6.66 -46.49
C THR A 38 -23.65 -7.79 -45.48
N THR A 39 -24.81 -8.43 -45.35
CA THR A 39 -24.97 -9.61 -44.49
C THR A 39 -24.61 -10.88 -45.26
N TRP A 40 -23.70 -11.68 -44.72
CA TRP A 40 -23.31 -12.96 -45.29
C TRP A 40 -23.87 -14.10 -44.43
N ASN A 41 -24.89 -14.80 -44.92
CA ASN A 41 -25.73 -15.73 -44.13
C ASN A 41 -25.33 -17.22 -44.24
N SER A 42 -24.05 -17.53 -44.54
CA SER A 42 -23.54 -18.90 -44.76
C SER A 42 -22.13 -19.12 -44.14
N TYR A 43 -21.39 -20.20 -44.49
CA TYR A 43 -19.98 -20.46 -44.07
C TYR A 43 -18.91 -19.93 -45.03
N CYS A 44 -18.08 -18.95 -44.61
CA CYS A 44 -17.13 -18.26 -45.48
C CYS A 44 -15.78 -18.96 -45.39
N ASN A 45 -15.60 -20.00 -46.19
CA ASN A 45 -14.35 -20.74 -46.23
C ASN A 45 -13.31 -19.98 -47.06
N VAL A 46 -12.41 -19.27 -46.38
CA VAL A 46 -11.24 -18.63 -47.02
C VAL A 46 -10.06 -19.62 -46.98
N ILE A 47 -10.03 -20.53 -47.94
CA ILE A 47 -9.00 -21.58 -48.04
C ILE A 47 -7.97 -21.17 -49.11
N TYR A 48 -6.69 -21.25 -48.76
CA TYR A 48 -5.59 -21.08 -49.71
C TYR A 48 -4.79 -22.39 -49.79
N ASP A 49 -4.96 -23.11 -50.90
CA ASP A 49 -4.29 -24.39 -51.14
C ASP A 49 -2.95 -24.20 -51.84
N GLN A 50 -1.88 -24.12 -51.05
CA GLN A 50 -0.52 -24.11 -51.59
C GLN A 50 -0.02 -25.54 -51.82
N LYS A 51 0.04 -25.98 -53.09
CA LYS A 51 0.43 -27.36 -53.45
C LYS A 51 1.86 -27.75 -53.09
N ALA A 52 2.76 -26.78 -52.94
CA ALA A 52 4.15 -26.97 -52.51
C ALA A 52 4.53 -25.87 -51.51
N LEU A 53 4.91 -26.26 -50.29
CA LEU A 53 5.40 -25.33 -49.28
C LEU A 53 6.81 -24.85 -49.66
N PRO A 54 7.11 -23.54 -49.53
CA PRO A 54 8.49 -23.07 -49.69
C PRO A 54 9.37 -23.70 -48.61
N THR A 55 10.68 -23.75 -48.82
CA THR A 55 11.64 -24.32 -47.85
C THR A 55 12.08 -23.30 -46.79
N THR A 56 11.83 -22.01 -47.01
CA THR A 56 12.08 -20.89 -46.09
C THR A 56 10.98 -19.84 -46.19
N GLY A 57 10.89 -18.94 -45.20
CA GLY A 57 9.96 -17.81 -45.21
C GLY A 57 8.63 -18.07 -44.48
N THR A 58 7.60 -17.30 -44.84
CA THR A 58 6.31 -17.28 -44.16
C THR A 58 5.18 -17.57 -45.14
N ILE A 59 4.28 -18.47 -44.78
CA ILE A 59 3.02 -18.70 -45.49
C ILE A 59 1.88 -17.99 -44.76
N PHE A 60 0.93 -17.46 -45.51
CA PHE A 60 -0.28 -16.82 -44.99
C PHE A 60 -1.50 -17.59 -45.48
N SER A 61 -2.55 -17.67 -44.67
CA SER A 61 -3.87 -18.00 -45.19
C SER A 61 -4.35 -16.89 -46.12
N GLY A 62 -5.40 -17.16 -46.89
CA GLY A 62 -6.21 -16.07 -47.41
C GLY A 62 -6.69 -15.18 -46.24
N LYS A 63 -6.80 -13.88 -46.51
CA LYS A 63 -7.20 -12.90 -45.50
C LYS A 63 -8.66 -12.50 -45.71
N ILE A 64 -9.38 -12.29 -44.61
CA ILE A 64 -10.63 -11.53 -44.65
C ILE A 64 -10.25 -10.06 -44.51
N HIS A 65 -10.44 -9.27 -45.57
CA HIS A 65 -10.11 -7.84 -45.62
C HIS A 65 -11.38 -7.01 -45.72
N LEU A 66 -11.63 -6.21 -44.69
CA LEU A 66 -12.73 -5.24 -44.66
C LEU A 66 -12.11 -3.85 -44.78
N SER A 67 -12.39 -3.10 -45.85
CA SER A 67 -11.79 -1.79 -46.08
C SER A 67 -12.81 -0.70 -46.36
N ASN A 68 -12.47 0.51 -45.94
CA ASN A 68 -13.11 1.74 -46.34
C ASN A 68 -12.10 2.56 -47.16
N LYS A 69 -12.49 2.95 -48.38
CA LYS A 69 -11.63 3.68 -49.31
C LYS A 69 -12.29 4.97 -49.80
N THR A 70 -11.48 5.99 -50.05
CA THR A 70 -11.84 7.17 -50.83
C THR A 70 -10.97 7.18 -52.08
N GLY A 71 -11.56 6.83 -53.24
CA GLY A 71 -10.76 6.57 -54.45
C GLY A 71 -9.84 5.36 -54.25
N GLU A 72 -8.56 5.51 -54.54
CA GLU A 72 -7.53 4.47 -54.34
C GLU A 72 -6.94 4.47 -52.92
N THR A 73 -7.22 5.50 -52.12
CA THR A 73 -6.71 5.62 -50.76
C THR A 73 -7.54 4.80 -49.79
N GLU A 74 -6.91 3.88 -49.08
CA GLU A 74 -7.53 3.11 -47.99
C GLU A 74 -7.47 3.88 -46.67
N ASN A 75 -8.63 4.31 -46.17
CA ASN A 75 -8.74 5.16 -44.99
C ASN A 75 -8.72 4.33 -43.70
N ALA A 76 -9.36 3.16 -43.73
CA ALA A 76 -9.38 2.23 -42.61
C ALA A 76 -9.60 0.82 -43.13
N TYR A 77 -9.00 -0.16 -42.46
CA TYR A 77 -9.23 -1.56 -42.77
C TYR A 77 -9.11 -2.44 -41.54
N SER A 78 -9.75 -3.60 -41.60
CA SER A 78 -9.56 -4.69 -40.65
C SER A 78 -9.21 -5.97 -41.40
N GLU A 79 -8.22 -6.69 -40.91
CA GLU A 79 -7.84 -8.00 -41.44
C GLU A 79 -7.96 -9.09 -40.38
N MET A 80 -8.37 -10.28 -40.82
CA MET A 80 -8.22 -11.52 -40.08
C MET A 80 -7.49 -12.54 -40.95
N TYR A 81 -6.38 -13.08 -40.44
CA TYR A 81 -5.59 -14.07 -41.16
C TYR A 81 -4.77 -14.95 -40.23
N THR A 82 -4.40 -16.14 -40.72
CA THR A 82 -3.38 -16.97 -40.09
C THR A 82 -2.08 -16.91 -40.88
N ARG A 83 -0.96 -17.10 -40.21
CA ARG A 83 0.33 -17.29 -40.85
C ARG A 83 1.15 -18.36 -40.13
N LYS A 84 2.10 -18.92 -40.85
CA LYS A 84 3.07 -19.88 -40.32
C LYS A 84 4.46 -19.61 -40.86
N ASN A 85 5.44 -19.55 -39.98
CA ASN A 85 6.85 -19.51 -40.37
C ASN A 85 7.34 -20.92 -40.69
N ILE A 86 8.18 -21.05 -41.72
CA ILE A 86 8.64 -22.35 -42.23
C ILE A 86 9.99 -22.76 -41.62
N ASP A 87 10.78 -21.83 -41.11
CA ASP A 87 12.13 -22.06 -40.58
C ASP A 87 12.21 -22.03 -39.04
N GLY A 88 12.96 -22.97 -38.47
CA GLY A 88 13.48 -22.96 -37.09
C GLY A 88 12.45 -23.12 -35.97
N THR A 89 11.50 -22.18 -35.88
CA THR A 89 10.37 -22.19 -34.95
C THR A 89 9.12 -22.17 -35.82
N LYS A 90 8.43 -23.32 -35.91
CA LYS A 90 7.28 -23.58 -36.80
C LYS A 90 6.01 -22.86 -36.34
N ASP A 91 6.16 -21.59 -35.96
CA ASP A 91 5.19 -20.87 -35.16
C ASP A 91 3.97 -20.54 -36.00
N THR A 92 2.83 -20.91 -35.46
CA THR A 92 1.53 -20.63 -36.05
C THR A 92 0.94 -19.43 -35.33
N MET A 93 0.39 -18.49 -36.09
CA MET A 93 -0.37 -17.41 -35.48
C MET A 93 -1.64 -17.05 -36.21
N THR A 94 -2.63 -16.62 -35.44
CA THR A 94 -3.82 -15.93 -35.91
C THR A 94 -3.72 -14.47 -35.51
N ARG A 95 -3.92 -13.55 -36.47
CA ARG A 95 -3.96 -12.12 -36.22
C ARG A 95 -5.35 -11.57 -36.51
N ILE A 96 -5.83 -10.74 -35.60
CA ILE A 96 -6.93 -9.81 -35.84
C ILE A 96 -6.34 -8.41 -35.76
N VAL A 97 -6.54 -7.61 -36.80
CA VAL A 97 -5.98 -6.25 -36.85
C VAL A 97 -7.03 -5.25 -37.32
N THR A 98 -6.96 -4.04 -36.78
CA THR A 98 -7.66 -2.86 -37.32
C THR A 98 -6.68 -1.72 -37.48
N HIS A 99 -6.68 -1.07 -38.64
CA HIS A 99 -5.78 0.01 -39.03
C HIS A 99 -6.56 1.24 -39.52
N ASN A 100 -5.99 2.42 -39.30
CA ASN A 100 -6.49 3.70 -39.81
C ASN A 100 -5.57 4.33 -40.88
N GLY A 101 -4.74 3.52 -41.53
CA GLY A 101 -3.75 3.98 -42.52
C GLY A 101 -2.41 4.49 -41.93
N THR A 102 -2.31 4.75 -40.62
CA THR A 102 -1.04 5.19 -39.99
C THR A 102 -0.68 4.40 -38.72
N LYS A 103 -1.67 3.99 -37.93
CA LYS A 103 -1.53 3.17 -36.72
C LYS A 103 -2.54 2.02 -36.77
N GLY A 104 -2.31 0.97 -36.00
CA GLY A 104 -3.24 -0.17 -35.94
C GLY A 104 -3.26 -0.83 -34.57
N ILE A 105 -4.31 -1.58 -34.26
CA ILE A 105 -4.43 -2.41 -33.06
C ILE A 105 -4.33 -3.86 -33.52
N PHE A 106 -3.47 -4.65 -32.87
CA PHE A 106 -3.15 -6.02 -33.27
C PHE A 106 -3.42 -6.98 -32.12
N TRP A 107 -4.19 -8.03 -32.40
CA TRP A 107 -4.42 -9.15 -31.49
C TRP A 107 -3.78 -10.38 -32.10
N ASP A 108 -2.67 -10.82 -31.51
CA ASP A 108 -1.89 -11.95 -32.00
C ASP A 108 -2.08 -13.15 -31.09
N PHE A 109 -2.56 -14.24 -31.66
CA PHE A 109 -2.64 -15.54 -31.02
C PHE A 109 -1.55 -16.41 -31.62
N SER A 110 -0.40 -16.55 -30.94
CA SER A 110 0.70 -17.40 -31.40
C SER A 110 1.06 -18.48 -30.38
N ASP A 111 1.63 -19.58 -30.87
CA ASP A 111 2.26 -20.63 -30.08
C ASP A 111 3.67 -20.24 -29.58
N LEU A 112 4.28 -19.19 -30.16
CA LEU A 112 5.60 -18.67 -29.76
C LEU A 112 5.57 -17.81 -28.48
N TYR A 113 4.52 -17.00 -28.29
CA TYR A 113 4.46 -16.00 -27.21
C TYR A 113 3.24 -16.12 -26.29
N GLY A 114 2.39 -17.14 -26.49
CA GLY A 114 1.03 -17.11 -25.93
C GLY A 114 0.20 -16.00 -26.59
N GLY A 115 -1.11 -15.96 -26.34
CA GLY A 115 -1.95 -14.89 -26.90
C GLY A 115 -1.54 -13.51 -26.38
N THR A 116 -0.94 -12.67 -27.22
CA THR A 116 -0.43 -11.35 -26.83
C THR A 116 -1.35 -10.25 -27.39
N LEU A 117 -1.79 -9.36 -26.51
CA LEU A 117 -2.52 -8.15 -26.86
C LEU A 117 -1.55 -6.95 -26.86
N ILE A 118 -1.23 -6.41 -28.04
CA ILE A 118 -0.27 -5.29 -28.20
C ILE A 118 -1.02 -4.01 -28.58
N PHE A 119 -0.85 -2.95 -27.78
CA PHE A 119 -1.33 -1.60 -28.08
C PHE A 119 -0.15 -0.74 -28.58
N PRO A 120 0.04 -0.56 -29.89
CA PRO A 120 1.17 0.23 -30.39
C PRO A 120 0.90 1.75 -30.24
N GLY A 121 1.86 2.47 -29.67
CA GLY A 121 1.82 3.93 -29.46
C GLY A 121 2.51 4.34 -28.16
N SER A 122 2.69 5.65 -27.95
CA SER A 122 3.16 6.21 -26.67
C SER A 122 2.12 6.09 -25.55
N ASP A 123 0.86 5.87 -25.93
CA ASP A 123 -0.29 5.81 -25.03
C ASP A 123 -1.26 4.75 -25.55
N GLY A 124 -1.54 3.74 -24.72
CA GLY A 124 -2.51 2.68 -24.99
C GLY A 124 -3.14 2.23 -23.69
N TYR A 125 -4.46 2.09 -23.66
CA TYR A 125 -5.18 1.57 -22.49
C TYR A 125 -6.18 0.50 -22.91
N LEU A 126 -6.21 -0.60 -22.19
CA LEU A 126 -7.29 -1.59 -22.28
C LEU A 126 -8.47 -1.08 -21.45
N LYS A 127 -9.48 -0.49 -22.10
CA LYS A 127 -10.71 -0.08 -21.41
C LYS A 127 -11.57 -1.30 -21.14
N MET A 128 -11.42 -1.86 -19.95
CA MET A 128 -12.35 -2.85 -19.42
C MET A 128 -13.46 -2.11 -18.68
N GLY A 129 -14.72 -2.46 -18.92
CA GLY A 129 -15.86 -1.91 -18.15
C GLY A 129 -15.90 -2.53 -16.75
N ASN A 130 -17.06 -3.06 -16.35
CA ASN A 130 -17.15 -3.94 -15.18
C ASN A 130 -16.59 -5.32 -15.54
N CYS A 131 -15.27 -5.46 -15.67
CA CYS A 131 -14.63 -6.74 -15.94
C CYS A 131 -13.76 -7.14 -14.76
N LEU A 132 -14.02 -8.33 -14.23
CA LEU A 132 -13.13 -9.03 -13.31
C LEU A 132 -11.95 -9.61 -14.13
N MET A 133 -10.73 -9.11 -13.92
CA MET A 133 -9.52 -9.78 -14.39
C MET A 133 -9.22 -10.97 -13.46
N SER A 134 -9.80 -12.13 -13.77
CA SER A 134 -9.56 -13.39 -13.06
C SER A 134 -8.59 -14.24 -13.87
N TYR A 135 -7.44 -14.57 -13.28
CA TYR A 135 -6.55 -15.60 -13.82
C TYR A 135 -6.67 -16.84 -12.94
N GLY A 136 -6.77 -18.02 -13.56
CA GLY A 136 -6.69 -19.29 -12.86
C GLY A 136 -7.61 -20.37 -13.43
N VAL A 137 -7.03 -21.54 -13.68
CA VAL A 137 -7.73 -22.82 -13.56
C VAL A 137 -7.63 -23.24 -12.08
N ARG A 138 -8.60 -23.99 -11.57
CA ARG A 138 -8.60 -24.54 -10.20
C ARG A 138 -7.29 -25.28 -9.92
N GLY A 139 -6.36 -24.67 -9.18
CA GLY A 139 -5.09 -25.28 -8.76
C GLY A 139 -3.78 -24.75 -9.39
N SER A 140 -3.73 -23.55 -9.99
CA SER A 140 -2.45 -22.94 -10.41
C SER A 140 -2.42 -21.43 -10.18
N ASN A 141 -1.22 -20.90 -9.88
CA ASN A 141 -0.99 -19.51 -9.51
C ASN A 141 -1.31 -18.55 -10.68
N ALA A 142 -2.19 -17.59 -10.41
CA ALA A 142 -2.38 -16.38 -11.21
C ALA A 142 -1.15 -15.46 -11.03
N LEU A 143 -0.33 -15.30 -12.06
CA LEU A 143 0.87 -14.45 -12.01
C LEU A 143 0.71 -13.25 -12.94
N ILE A 144 0.71 -12.04 -12.37
CA ILE A 144 1.08 -10.83 -13.11
C ILE A 144 2.58 -10.66 -12.90
N LYS A 145 3.37 -10.99 -13.92
CA LYS A 145 4.84 -10.97 -13.85
C LYS A 145 5.37 -9.62 -14.37
N PHE A 146 6.36 -9.07 -13.66
CA PHE A 146 7.12 -7.87 -14.02
C PHE A 146 8.58 -8.28 -14.28
N ASP A 147 9.21 -7.81 -15.36
CA ASP A 147 10.63 -8.10 -15.66
C ASP A 147 11.50 -6.83 -15.56
N CYS A 148 12.67 -6.94 -14.93
CA CYS A 148 13.84 -6.03 -14.83
C CYS A 148 13.66 -4.53 -14.49
N THR A 149 12.54 -3.89 -14.86
CA THR A 149 12.16 -2.48 -14.63
C THR A 149 10.65 -2.23 -14.73
N ASP A 150 9.83 -3.26 -14.98
CA ASP A 150 8.40 -3.09 -15.20
C ASP A 150 7.66 -2.67 -13.92
N THR A 151 6.60 -1.88 -14.10
CA THR A 151 5.79 -1.37 -12.99
C THR A 151 4.30 -1.58 -13.23
N LEU A 152 3.55 -1.84 -12.17
CA LEU A 152 2.10 -1.66 -12.15
C LEU A 152 1.79 -0.31 -11.54
N GLN A 153 1.12 0.56 -12.32
CA GLN A 153 0.63 1.84 -11.83
C GLN A 153 -0.90 1.86 -11.75
N ILE A 154 -1.41 2.11 -10.55
CA ILE A 154 -2.82 2.42 -10.32
C ILE A 154 -2.93 3.94 -10.19
N LYS A 155 -3.71 4.56 -11.09
CA LYS A 155 -3.85 6.02 -11.17
C LYS A 155 -5.31 6.42 -11.18
N TYR A 156 -5.65 7.44 -10.42
CA TYR A 156 -6.87 8.19 -10.65
C TYR A 156 -6.66 9.14 -11.84
N ALA A 157 -7.41 8.94 -12.93
CA ALA A 157 -7.13 9.55 -14.24
C ALA A 157 -6.97 11.08 -14.21
N ASN A 158 -7.65 11.77 -13.29
CA ASN A 158 -7.67 13.23 -13.18
C ASN A 158 -6.76 13.79 -12.06
N HIS A 159 -5.83 12.99 -11.51
CA HIS A 159 -4.88 13.45 -10.49
C HIS A 159 -3.46 13.00 -10.86
N GLY A 160 -2.44 13.76 -10.44
CA GLY A 160 -1.04 13.48 -10.79
C GLY A 160 -0.43 12.27 -10.08
N SER A 161 -1.04 11.82 -8.98
CA SER A 161 -0.51 10.74 -8.15
C SER A 161 -0.76 9.35 -8.74
N THR A 162 0.24 8.48 -8.61
CA THR A 162 0.14 7.05 -8.92
C THR A 162 0.49 6.23 -7.67
N MET A 163 -0.17 5.08 -7.50
CA MET A 163 0.34 4.00 -6.66
C MET A 163 1.13 3.06 -7.58
N THR A 164 2.43 2.92 -7.32
CA THR A 164 3.35 2.15 -8.19
C THR A 164 3.92 0.96 -7.44
N LEU A 165 3.78 -0.24 -8.00
CA LEU A 165 4.52 -1.43 -7.59
C LEU A 165 5.63 -1.68 -8.62
N ASN A 166 6.88 -1.76 -8.16
CA ASN A 166 8.06 -1.87 -9.03
C ASN A 166 9.02 -2.93 -8.46
N THR A 167 9.51 -3.81 -9.32
CA THR A 167 10.56 -4.77 -8.99
C THR A 167 11.81 -4.42 -9.79
N GLN A 168 12.90 -4.09 -9.09
CA GLN A 168 14.20 -3.88 -9.71
C GLN A 168 14.99 -5.18 -9.76
N GLY A 169 15.70 -5.42 -10.87
CA GLY A 169 16.54 -6.62 -11.02
C GLY A 169 17.71 -6.74 -10.03
N THR A 170 17.98 -5.70 -9.23
CA THR A 170 18.96 -5.68 -8.14
C THR A 170 18.40 -6.14 -6.79
N ALA A 171 17.09 -6.40 -6.68
CA ALA A 171 16.50 -6.96 -5.46
C ALA A 171 17.05 -8.38 -5.20
N HIS A 172 17.64 -8.59 -4.02
CA HIS A 172 18.29 -9.87 -3.67
C HIS A 172 17.32 -10.92 -3.12
N SER A 173 16.14 -10.50 -2.67
CA SER A 173 15.06 -11.38 -2.19
C SER A 173 13.71 -10.81 -2.64
N GLY A 174 12.73 -11.69 -2.86
CA GLY A 174 11.36 -11.27 -3.12
C GLY A 174 10.72 -10.69 -1.86
N ALA A 175 9.69 -9.87 -2.06
CA ALA A 175 8.87 -9.35 -0.99
C ALA A 175 7.41 -9.70 -1.24
N THR A 176 6.70 -10.06 -0.19
CA THR A 176 5.26 -10.38 -0.24
C THR A 176 4.48 -9.39 0.60
N THR A 177 3.25 -9.12 0.20
CA THR A 177 2.26 -8.47 1.06
C THR A 177 1.03 -9.35 1.16
N SER A 178 0.61 -9.62 2.38
CA SER A 178 -0.42 -10.60 2.69
C SER A 178 -1.48 -9.99 3.60
N LEU A 179 -2.75 -10.25 3.27
CA LEU A 179 -3.88 -10.01 4.16
C LEU A 179 -4.39 -11.36 4.65
N TRP A 180 -4.28 -11.60 5.95
CA TRP A 180 -4.69 -12.84 6.58
C TRP A 180 -5.29 -12.58 7.97
N GLY A 181 -5.90 -13.59 8.59
CA GLY A 181 -6.46 -13.47 9.92
C GLY A 181 -7.28 -14.69 10.33
N ASN A 182 -7.61 -14.75 11.63
CA ASN A 182 -8.45 -15.78 12.25
C ASN A 182 -9.22 -15.18 13.45
N SER A 183 -9.89 -16.02 14.25
CA SER A 183 -10.71 -15.55 15.37
C SER A 183 -9.94 -14.82 16.48
N THR A 184 -8.65 -15.09 16.67
CA THR A 184 -7.80 -14.45 17.68
C THR A 184 -7.00 -13.26 17.12
N ARG A 185 -6.76 -13.26 15.80
CA ARG A 185 -6.11 -12.17 15.05
C ARG A 185 -6.98 -11.78 13.84
N PRO A 186 -8.03 -10.97 14.03
CA PRO A 186 -9.06 -10.73 13.01
C PRO A 186 -8.55 -10.20 11.68
N VAL A 187 -7.58 -9.29 11.71
CA VAL A 187 -7.02 -8.67 10.50
C VAL A 187 -5.53 -8.46 10.70
N VAL A 188 -4.72 -9.06 9.85
CA VAL A 188 -3.26 -8.86 9.78
C VAL A 188 -2.90 -8.47 8.35
N TYR A 189 -2.33 -7.28 8.21
CA TYR A 189 -1.66 -6.84 6.99
C TYR A 189 -0.16 -6.96 7.19
N GLU A 190 0.45 -7.92 6.51
CA GLU A 190 1.85 -8.30 6.68
C GLU A 190 2.66 -7.98 5.43
N VAL A 191 3.92 -7.58 5.63
CA VAL A 191 4.92 -7.52 4.57
C VAL A 191 6.09 -8.41 4.96
N GLY A 192 6.38 -9.43 4.14
CA GLY A 192 7.43 -10.42 4.35
C GLY A 192 8.51 -10.39 3.26
N ALA A 193 9.62 -11.08 3.51
CA ALA A 193 10.67 -11.33 2.54
C ALA A 193 10.80 -12.84 2.28
N ASP A 194 11.11 -13.23 1.05
CA ASP A 194 11.20 -14.65 0.68
C ASP A 194 12.23 -15.38 1.55
N GLY A 195 11.83 -16.54 2.07
CA GLY A 195 12.69 -17.39 2.91
C GLY A 195 12.94 -16.86 4.33
N GLY A 196 12.31 -15.75 4.73
CA GLY A 196 12.41 -15.17 6.07
C GLY A 196 11.04 -14.96 6.75
N ALA A 197 11.07 -14.50 8.00
CA ALA A 197 9.88 -14.03 8.71
C ALA A 197 9.38 -12.67 8.16
N TYR A 198 8.29 -12.16 8.71
CA TYR A 198 7.77 -10.83 8.37
C TYR A 198 8.81 -9.73 8.61
N MET A 199 8.79 -8.67 7.80
CA MET A 199 9.52 -7.41 8.06
C MET A 199 8.71 -6.55 9.03
N PHE A 200 7.42 -6.36 8.75
CA PHE A 200 6.48 -5.73 9.66
C PHE A 200 5.06 -6.21 9.38
N TYR A 201 4.17 -6.07 10.37
CA TYR A 201 2.74 -6.22 10.18
C TYR A 201 1.95 -5.19 10.98
N ALA A 202 0.84 -4.75 10.42
CA ALA A 202 -0.20 -4.04 11.15
C ALA A 202 -1.36 -5.00 11.44
N GLN A 203 -1.88 -4.98 12.66
CA GLN A 203 -2.94 -5.89 13.08
C GLN A 203 -4.03 -5.14 13.83
N LYS A 204 -5.28 -5.57 13.58
CA LYS A 204 -6.44 -5.26 14.43
C LYS A 204 -6.67 -6.42 15.39
N ASN A 205 -6.75 -6.13 16.68
CA ASN A 205 -7.05 -7.09 17.74
C ASN A 205 -8.56 -7.30 17.90
N THR A 206 -8.92 -8.34 18.66
CA THR A 206 -10.31 -8.69 18.96
C THR A 206 -11.03 -7.61 19.78
N ASP A 207 -10.30 -6.83 20.56
CA ASP A 207 -10.78 -5.68 21.35
C ASP A 207 -10.87 -4.36 20.54
N ASN A 208 -10.68 -4.42 19.21
CA ASN A 208 -10.62 -3.27 18.30
C ASN A 208 -9.42 -2.32 18.52
N THR A 209 -8.40 -2.75 19.27
CA THR A 209 -7.11 -2.04 19.29
C THR A 209 -6.28 -2.39 18.05
N TYR A 210 -5.27 -1.57 17.78
CA TYR A 210 -4.38 -1.74 16.64
C TYR A 210 -2.94 -1.83 17.12
N MET A 211 -2.14 -2.66 16.45
CA MET A 211 -0.71 -2.76 16.69
C MET A 211 0.07 -2.69 15.38
N LEU A 212 1.29 -2.16 15.47
CA LEU A 212 2.32 -2.29 14.44
C LEU A 212 3.49 -3.04 15.07
N SER A 213 3.83 -4.19 14.50
CA SER A 213 5.03 -4.95 14.89
C SER A 213 6.07 -4.82 13.78
N VAL A 214 7.31 -4.54 14.17
CA VAL A 214 8.47 -4.47 13.27
C VAL A 214 9.47 -5.53 13.72
N ASN A 215 9.88 -6.38 12.80
CA ASN A 215 10.89 -7.39 13.05
C ASN A 215 12.28 -6.76 12.95
N GLY A 216 12.75 -6.22 14.07
CA GLY A 216 14.04 -5.55 14.18
C GLY A 216 13.94 -4.10 14.64
N ALA A 217 15.02 -3.34 14.44
CA ALA A 217 15.09 -1.96 14.87
C ALA A 217 14.21 -1.03 14.02
N CYS A 218 13.44 -0.16 14.67
CA CYS A 218 12.67 0.89 14.01
C CYS A 218 13.39 2.24 14.15
N HIS A 219 13.68 2.87 13.02
CA HIS A 219 14.29 4.20 12.97
C HIS A 219 13.21 5.25 12.66
N ALA A 220 12.97 6.16 13.59
CA ALA A 220 12.02 7.26 13.43
C ALA A 220 12.66 8.58 13.85
N THR A 221 12.25 9.68 13.21
CA THR A 221 12.67 11.03 13.62
C THR A 221 12.08 11.40 14.98
N ALA A 222 10.86 10.97 15.27
CA ALA A 222 10.20 11.17 16.57
C ALA A 222 9.08 10.15 16.80
N PHE A 223 8.86 9.80 18.07
CA PHE A 223 7.65 9.12 18.57
C PHE A 223 6.90 10.10 19.49
N ASN A 224 5.89 10.77 18.96
CA ASN A 224 5.10 11.75 19.72
C ASN A 224 3.92 11.06 20.40
N GLN A 225 3.81 11.19 21.72
CA GLN A 225 2.68 10.67 22.49
C GLN A 225 1.70 11.81 22.84
N HIS A 226 0.40 11.54 22.74
CA HIS A 226 -0.62 12.47 23.22
C HIS A 226 -0.50 12.62 24.75
N SER A 227 -0.32 13.84 25.23
CA SER A 227 -0.09 14.12 26.66
C SER A 227 -0.96 15.22 27.23
N ASP A 228 -1.96 15.68 26.46
CA ASP A 228 -2.92 16.71 26.84
C ASP A 228 -3.67 16.32 28.12
N ARG A 229 -3.94 17.32 28.99
CA ARG A 229 -4.69 17.11 30.23
C ARG A 229 -6.12 16.67 29.96
N ASP A 230 -6.74 17.16 28.88
CA ASP A 230 -8.13 16.85 28.54
C ASP A 230 -8.32 15.39 28.07
N LEU A 231 -7.21 14.70 27.74
CA LEU A 231 -7.19 13.29 27.38
C LEU A 231 -6.88 12.37 28.57
N LYS A 232 -6.76 12.91 29.78
CA LYS A 232 -6.33 12.19 30.99
C LYS A 232 -7.41 12.25 32.07
N ASP A 233 -7.57 11.14 32.78
CA ASP A 233 -8.42 11.03 33.97
C ASP A 233 -7.61 10.40 35.12
N ASN A 234 -8.10 10.54 36.36
CA ASN A 234 -7.46 10.00 37.58
C ASN A 234 -5.99 10.42 37.75
N ILE A 235 -5.68 11.69 37.43
CA ILE A 235 -4.31 12.23 37.48
C ILE A 235 -3.82 12.26 38.93
N GLN A 236 -2.79 11.48 39.24
CA GLN A 236 -2.09 11.47 40.52
C GLN A 236 -0.61 11.81 40.33
N VAL A 237 -0.03 12.51 41.31
CA VAL A 237 1.43 12.69 41.37
C VAL A 237 2.05 11.34 41.74
N ILE A 238 3.17 10.98 41.12
CA ILE A 238 3.95 9.80 41.53
C ILE A 238 4.46 10.09 42.95
N ASP A 239 4.11 9.27 43.92
CA ASP A 239 4.54 9.45 45.31
C ASP A 239 5.73 8.53 45.63
N ASN A 240 6.50 8.89 46.67
CA ASN A 240 7.64 8.11 47.14
C ASN A 240 8.60 7.72 46.00
N ALA A 241 8.81 8.64 45.04
CA ALA A 241 9.54 8.37 43.80
C ALA A 241 10.98 7.94 44.08
N THR A 242 11.62 8.55 45.08
CA THR A 242 12.96 8.17 45.53
C THR A 242 13.04 6.74 46.09
N ASP A 243 11.97 6.21 46.67
CA ASP A 243 11.91 4.82 47.12
C ASP A 243 11.52 3.88 45.98
N ARG A 244 10.62 4.31 45.07
CA ARG A 244 10.25 3.55 43.88
C ARG A 244 11.46 3.31 42.96
N ILE A 245 12.23 4.35 42.65
CA ILE A 245 13.41 4.23 41.76
C ILE A 245 14.48 3.30 42.35
N ARG A 246 14.57 3.17 43.69
CA ARG A 246 15.51 2.25 44.35
C ARG A 246 15.17 0.77 44.19
N LYS A 247 13.96 0.44 43.73
CA LYS A 247 13.56 -0.93 43.43
C LYS A 247 14.06 -1.42 42.07
N MET A 248 14.61 -0.53 41.24
CA MET A 248 15.11 -0.87 39.92
C MET A 248 16.52 -0.33 39.70
N ASN A 249 17.31 -1.02 38.88
CA ASN A 249 18.65 -0.58 38.54
C ASN A 249 18.84 -0.39 37.03
N GLY A 250 19.86 0.39 36.68
CA GLY A 250 20.39 0.45 35.33
C GLY A 250 21.40 -0.69 35.09
N TYR A 251 21.21 -1.41 34.00
CA TYR A 251 22.06 -2.54 33.62
C TYR A 251 22.68 -2.30 32.26
N THR A 252 23.91 -2.79 32.08
CA THR A 252 24.40 -3.20 30.76
C THR A 252 24.21 -4.69 30.62
N TYR A 253 23.84 -5.16 29.42
CA TYR A 253 23.59 -6.56 29.16
C TYR A 253 23.86 -6.90 27.70
N THR A 254 24.09 -8.17 27.42
CA THR A 254 24.16 -8.68 26.04
C THR A 254 22.81 -9.27 25.67
N LEU A 255 22.21 -8.79 24.56
CA LEU A 255 20.93 -9.33 24.12
C LEU A 255 21.14 -10.71 23.52
N LYS A 256 20.44 -11.72 24.05
CA LYS A 256 20.61 -13.13 23.63
C LYS A 256 20.41 -13.34 22.13
N GLU A 257 19.54 -12.55 21.51
CA GLU A 257 19.14 -12.70 20.11
C GLU A 257 20.25 -12.36 19.12
N ASN A 258 21.01 -11.28 19.36
CA ASN A 258 22.03 -10.81 18.43
C ASN A 258 23.44 -10.76 19.02
N GLY A 259 23.60 -11.06 20.31
CA GLY A 259 24.90 -11.05 20.98
C GLY A 259 25.52 -9.67 21.17
N MET A 260 24.78 -8.59 20.90
CA MET A 260 25.29 -7.22 21.00
C MET A 260 25.10 -6.63 22.40
N PRO A 261 25.99 -5.71 22.85
CA PRO A 261 25.84 -5.02 24.12
C PRO A 261 24.76 -3.94 24.06
N TYR A 262 23.95 -3.86 25.11
CA TYR A 262 22.87 -2.90 25.33
C TYR A 262 22.94 -2.34 26.76
N ALA A 263 22.19 -1.27 26.99
CA ALA A 263 21.93 -0.72 28.32
C ALA A 263 20.44 -0.45 28.50
N GLY A 264 19.93 -0.64 29.72
CA GLY A 264 18.52 -0.46 30.01
C GLY A 264 18.16 -0.91 31.43
N VAL A 265 16.89 -1.23 31.62
CA VAL A 265 16.32 -1.69 32.89
C VAL A 265 15.69 -3.07 32.72
N ILE A 266 15.51 -3.80 33.83
CA ILE A 266 14.80 -5.08 33.84
C ILE A 266 13.31 -4.82 34.05
N ALA A 267 12.46 -5.34 33.15
CA ALA A 267 11.03 -5.07 33.17
C ALA A 267 10.33 -5.55 34.46
N GLN A 268 10.82 -6.63 35.07
CA GLN A 268 10.30 -7.16 36.33
C GLN A 268 10.57 -6.20 37.51
N GLU A 269 11.71 -5.53 37.54
CA GLU A 269 12.00 -4.51 38.55
C GLU A 269 11.19 -3.24 38.29
N ALA A 270 11.05 -2.86 37.01
CA ALA A 270 10.16 -1.76 36.63
C ALA A 270 8.70 -2.03 37.04
N LEU A 271 8.26 -3.29 37.02
CA LEU A 271 6.91 -3.68 37.47
C LEU A 271 6.69 -3.41 38.97
N GLU A 272 7.75 -3.53 39.79
CA GLU A 272 7.69 -3.22 41.23
C GLU A 272 7.85 -1.72 41.53
N ALA A 273 8.55 -0.99 40.66
CA ALA A 273 8.86 0.43 40.81
C ALA A 273 7.75 1.34 40.25
N ILE A 274 7.35 1.12 39.01
CA ILE A 274 6.37 1.89 38.25
C ILE A 274 5.62 0.97 37.27
N PRO A 275 4.65 0.17 37.75
CA PRO A 275 3.98 -0.85 36.93
C PRO A 275 3.31 -0.31 35.66
N GLU A 276 2.95 0.97 35.66
CA GLU A 276 2.26 1.66 34.56
C GLU A 276 3.09 1.70 33.26
N VAL A 277 4.41 1.53 33.32
CA VAL A 277 5.29 1.52 32.14
C VAL A 277 5.52 0.12 31.57
N VAL A 278 5.05 -0.92 32.26
CA VAL A 278 5.33 -2.31 31.87
C VAL A 278 4.21 -2.85 30.98
N GLY A 279 4.58 -3.14 29.74
CA GLY A 279 3.71 -3.81 28.78
C GLY A 279 4.06 -5.29 28.62
N SER A 280 3.44 -5.93 27.64
CA SER A 280 3.80 -7.29 27.24
C SER A 280 3.75 -7.44 25.73
N ALA A 281 4.70 -8.19 25.17
CA ALA A 281 4.73 -8.60 23.78
C ALA A 281 4.75 -10.12 23.68
N MET A 282 4.14 -10.66 22.61
CA MET A 282 4.29 -12.08 22.26
C MET A 282 5.49 -12.25 21.34
N LYS A 283 6.39 -13.17 21.70
CA LYS A 283 7.48 -13.61 20.84
C LYS A 283 7.16 -15.00 20.32
N TYR A 284 7.15 -15.15 19.00
CA TYR A 284 6.97 -16.43 18.33
C TYR A 284 8.34 -17.05 18.02
N GLN A 285 8.38 -18.37 17.83
CA GLN A 285 9.61 -19.07 17.47
C GLN A 285 10.15 -18.60 16.11
N ASP A 286 11.44 -18.81 15.87
CA ASP A 286 12.08 -18.39 14.63
C ASP A 286 11.44 -19.08 13.41
N GLY A 287 11.09 -18.29 12.38
CA GLY A 287 10.33 -18.74 11.21
C GLY A 287 8.80 -18.87 11.41
N ALA A 288 8.28 -18.66 12.62
CA ALA A 288 6.84 -18.64 12.89
C ALA A 288 6.23 -17.27 12.58
N SER A 289 5.01 -17.26 12.05
CA SER A 289 4.27 -16.03 11.69
C SER A 289 3.21 -15.66 12.75
N GLY A 290 3.08 -16.48 13.80
CA GLY A 290 1.97 -16.42 14.74
C GLY A 290 0.65 -16.78 14.05
N SER A 291 0.72 -17.67 13.06
CA SER A 291 -0.44 -18.23 12.35
C SER A 291 -1.26 -19.14 13.28
N GLU A 292 -2.47 -19.49 12.87
CA GLU A 292 -3.41 -20.25 13.71
C GLU A 292 -2.80 -21.58 14.19
N GLY A 293 -2.65 -21.73 15.51
CA GLY A 293 -2.07 -22.92 16.16
C GLY A 293 -0.62 -22.77 16.64
N GLU A 294 0.07 -21.67 16.30
CA GLU A 294 1.44 -21.41 16.79
C GLU A 294 1.42 -20.77 18.19
N GLU A 295 2.05 -21.41 19.16
CA GLU A 295 2.20 -20.86 20.52
C GLU A 295 3.32 -19.81 20.56
N GLY A 296 2.99 -18.62 21.07
CA GLY A 296 3.95 -17.56 21.37
C GLY A 296 4.24 -17.50 22.87
N GLU A 297 5.47 -17.13 23.23
CA GLU A 297 5.85 -16.89 24.61
C GLU A 297 5.69 -15.40 24.94
N ARG A 298 5.10 -15.09 26.10
CA ARG A 298 4.87 -13.71 26.55
C ARG A 298 6.11 -13.16 27.24
N TYR A 299 6.60 -12.02 26.77
CA TYR A 299 7.69 -11.25 27.37
C TYR A 299 7.19 -9.89 27.85
N TYR A 300 7.75 -9.38 28.95
CA TYR A 300 7.46 -8.02 29.40
C TYR A 300 8.26 -6.99 28.58
N THR A 301 7.65 -5.83 28.37
CA THR A 301 8.25 -4.67 27.69
C THR A 301 8.21 -3.45 28.62
N VAL A 302 9.05 -2.45 28.36
CA VAL A 302 9.11 -1.21 29.15
C VAL A 302 8.92 -0.01 28.23
N ASP A 303 7.96 0.85 28.53
CA ASP A 303 7.88 2.20 27.96
C ASP A 303 8.86 3.12 28.70
N TYR A 304 10.04 3.28 28.11
CA TYR A 304 11.07 4.18 28.63
C TYR A 304 10.61 5.65 28.69
N SER A 305 9.61 6.06 27.90
CA SER A 305 9.03 7.40 27.97
C SER A 305 8.31 7.60 29.30
N GLY A 306 7.52 6.59 29.73
CA GLY A 306 6.87 6.58 31.04
C GLY A 306 7.86 6.62 32.21
N VAL A 307 9.01 5.94 32.09
CA VAL A 307 10.07 5.99 33.12
C VAL A 307 10.56 7.43 33.36
N THR A 308 10.54 8.27 32.34
CA THR A 308 10.90 9.70 32.48
C THR A 308 10.02 10.43 33.50
N GLY A 309 8.73 10.06 33.61
CA GLY A 309 7.84 10.62 34.62
C GLY A 309 8.31 10.33 36.05
N LEU A 310 8.76 9.09 36.32
CA LEU A 310 9.36 8.72 37.61
C LEU A 310 10.62 9.54 37.88
N LEU A 311 11.51 9.68 36.89
CA LEU A 311 12.76 10.42 37.04
C LEU A 311 12.52 11.91 37.35
N VAL A 312 11.51 12.53 36.73
CA VAL A 312 11.10 13.91 37.04
C VAL A 312 10.75 14.04 38.52
N GLN A 313 9.97 13.10 39.05
CA GLN A 313 9.57 13.16 40.45
C GLN A 313 10.70 12.81 41.42
N VAL A 314 11.59 11.89 41.07
CA VAL A 314 12.83 11.64 41.82
C VAL A 314 13.66 12.92 41.94
N ALA A 315 13.79 13.68 40.85
CA ALA A 315 14.52 14.94 40.85
C ALA A 315 13.86 15.96 41.78
N ARG A 316 12.53 16.11 41.73
CA ARG A 316 11.78 17.00 42.61
C ARG A 316 11.90 16.62 44.09
N GLU A 317 11.66 15.37 44.44
CA GLU A 317 11.78 14.90 45.83
C GLU A 317 13.23 15.03 46.35
N SER A 318 14.22 14.84 45.49
CA SER A 318 15.62 15.01 45.87
C SER A 318 15.95 16.49 46.11
N ASP A 319 15.45 17.39 45.25
CA ASP A 319 15.61 18.84 45.38
C ASP A 319 14.93 19.39 46.65
N ASP A 320 13.72 18.93 46.96
CA ASP A 320 13.02 19.27 48.19
C ASP A 320 13.84 18.85 49.43
N ARG A 321 14.40 17.62 49.42
CA ARG A 321 15.26 17.14 50.52
C ARG A 321 16.57 17.90 50.63
N ILE A 322 17.18 18.29 49.51
CA ILE A 322 18.40 19.10 49.50
C ILE A 322 18.11 20.46 50.11
N THR A 323 17.02 21.11 49.71
CA THR A 323 16.61 22.42 50.23
C THR A 323 16.44 22.37 51.76
N VAL A 324 15.74 21.37 52.28
CA VAL A 324 15.57 21.19 53.74
C VAL A 324 16.92 21.00 54.43
N LEU A 325 17.81 20.16 53.88
CA LEU A 325 19.14 19.93 54.46
C LEU A 325 20.03 21.18 54.42
N GLU A 326 19.90 22.01 53.39
CA GLU A 326 20.64 23.28 53.28
C GLU A 326 20.16 24.30 54.34
N GLU A 327 18.85 24.40 54.55
CA GLU A 327 18.26 25.23 55.60
C GLU A 327 18.69 24.77 57.00
N GLU A 328 18.63 23.47 57.29
CA GLU A 328 19.10 22.90 58.55
C GLU A 328 20.59 23.17 58.78
N ASN A 329 21.42 23.00 57.75
CA ASN A 329 22.85 23.30 57.84
C ASN A 329 23.12 24.79 58.07
N ALA A 330 22.35 25.69 57.45
CA ALA A 330 22.48 27.13 57.67
C ALA A 330 22.14 27.49 59.13
N GLU A 331 21.05 26.94 59.67
CA GLU A 331 20.66 27.15 61.07
C GLU A 331 21.72 26.59 62.04
N LEU A 332 22.21 25.38 61.80
CA LEU A 332 23.24 24.76 62.64
C LEU A 332 24.53 25.58 62.64
N ARG A 333 24.95 26.10 61.48
CA ARG A 333 26.13 26.99 61.38
C ARG A 333 25.92 28.29 62.14
N GLN A 334 24.73 28.87 62.09
CA GLN A 334 24.40 30.09 62.84
C GLN A 334 24.45 29.84 64.35
N ARG A 335 23.86 28.73 64.83
CA ARG A 335 23.89 28.34 66.25
C ARG A 335 25.32 28.07 66.72
N LEU A 336 26.11 27.37 65.93
CA LEU A 336 27.52 27.08 66.25
C LEU A 336 28.32 28.38 66.39
N SER A 337 28.18 29.32 65.44
CA SER A 337 28.84 30.62 65.50
C SER A 337 28.45 31.42 66.75
N ALA A 338 27.18 31.40 67.15
CA ALA A 338 26.72 32.06 68.37
C ALA A 338 27.34 31.43 69.65
N ILE A 339 27.47 30.10 69.69
CA ILE A 339 28.11 29.38 70.79
C ILE A 339 29.61 29.72 70.86
N GLU A 340 30.31 29.69 69.73
CA GLU A 340 31.73 30.02 69.63
C GLU A 340 32.01 31.46 70.10
N ALA A 341 31.17 32.42 69.68
CA ALA A 341 31.28 33.80 70.14
C ALA A 341 31.06 33.94 71.65
N THR A 342 30.13 33.17 72.21
CA THR A 342 29.86 33.16 73.66
C THR A 342 31.05 32.58 74.43
N LEU A 343 31.65 31.50 73.94
CA LEU A 343 32.85 30.89 74.55
C LEU A 343 34.06 31.81 74.51
N ALA A 344 34.28 32.53 73.40
CA ALA A 344 35.38 33.48 73.26
C ALA A 344 35.24 34.71 74.18
N SER A 345 34.02 34.99 74.67
CA SER A 345 33.74 36.13 75.56
C SER A 345 33.89 35.83 77.07
N LYS A 346 34.23 34.59 77.44
CA LYS A 346 34.47 34.14 78.82
C LYS A 346 35.95 34.04 79.14
#